data_AF-A0A651DSR0-F1
#
_entry.id   AF-A0A651DSR0-F1
#
_cell.length_a   1.000
_cell.length_b   1.000
_cell.length_c   1.000
_cell.angle_alpha   90.00
_cell.angle_beta   90.00
_cell.angle_gamma   90.00
#
_symmetry.space_group_name_H-M   'P 1'
#
loop_
_entity.id
_entity.type
_entity.pdbx_description
1 polymer ?
#
loop_
_entity_poly.entity_id
_entity_poly.type
_entity_poly.pdbx_seq_one_letter_code
_entity_poly.pdbx_strand_id
1 'polypeptide(L)'
;FVELDGYVERVVQRGGIFYRLMFVHRYTGKQFNQTSLSTIVDHKHDVHALWDMLQRYMDVSQPMPDVPRLEPFRHLDPTTAEHDQQAGRNPRYWRDLDLEAWKKGDGAAQLKAQIEYPWSRQRCQLTPQLGKVEMAAYKERQQPAAA
;
A
#
# COMPACT_ATOMS: atom_id res chain seq x y z
N PHE A 1 9.23 -6.46 -6.49
CA PHE A 1 8.67 -5.31 -5.75
C PHE A 1 9.62 -4.66 -4.74
N VAL A 2 10.49 -5.40 -4.03
CA VAL A 2 11.48 -4.82 -3.08
C VAL A 2 12.45 -3.79 -3.69
N GLU A 3 12.54 -3.78 -5.02
CA GLU A 3 13.33 -2.86 -5.85
C GLU A 3 12.64 -1.53 -6.15
N LEU A 4 11.36 -1.37 -5.80
CA LEU A 4 10.61 -0.15 -6.03
C LEU A 4 10.51 0.68 -4.75
N ASP A 5 10.90 1.94 -4.83
CA ASP A 5 10.72 2.92 -3.77
C ASP A 5 9.45 3.75 -4.08
N GLY A 6 8.59 3.94 -3.08
CA GLY A 6 7.38 4.75 -3.18
C GLY A 6 7.63 6.23 -2.90
N TYR A 7 7.15 7.11 -3.79
CA TYR A 7 7.25 8.56 -3.67
C TYR A 7 5.88 9.23 -3.78
N VAL A 8 5.72 10.35 -3.08
CA VAL A 8 4.55 11.23 -3.25
C VAL A 8 4.85 12.22 -4.35
N GLU A 9 4.10 12.15 -5.44
CA GLU A 9 4.15 13.13 -6.51
C GLU A 9 3.05 14.18 -6.31
N ARG A 10 3.41 15.46 -6.45
CA ARG A 10 2.47 16.57 -6.48
C ARG A 10 2.05 16.84 -7.92
N VAL A 11 0.76 16.72 -8.20
CA VAL A 11 0.18 16.97 -9.53
C VAL A 11 -0.59 18.30 -9.48
N VAL A 12 -0.15 19.28 -10.27
CA VAL A 12 -0.83 20.57 -10.37
C VAL A 12 -1.76 20.54 -11.58
N GLN A 13 -3.06 20.69 -11.35
CA GLN A 13 -4.08 20.75 -12.41
C GLN A 13 -4.88 22.05 -12.30
N ARG A 14 -5.62 22.40 -13.36
CA ARG A 14 -6.55 23.53 -13.33
C ARG A 14 -7.66 23.23 -12.31
N GLY A 15 -7.53 23.76 -11.10
CA GLY A 15 -8.46 23.52 -10.00
C GLY A 15 -7.80 23.20 -8.65
N GLY A 16 -6.49 22.93 -8.60
CA GLY A 16 -5.82 22.72 -7.33
C GLY A 16 -4.54 21.90 -7.38
N ILE A 17 -4.12 21.50 -6.19
CA ILE A 17 -2.98 20.63 -5.95
C ILE A 17 -3.52 19.26 -5.58
N PHE A 18 -3.11 18.25 -6.35
CA PHE A 18 -3.44 16.86 -6.11
C PHE A 18 -2.16 16.07 -5.85
N TYR A 19 -2.33 14.83 -5.40
CA TYR A 19 -1.24 13.92 -5.08
C TYR A 19 -1.44 12.58 -5.78
N ARG A 20 -0.36 11.86 -6.04
CA ARG A 20 -0.42 10.45 -6.45
C ARG A 20 0.80 9.67 -5.98
N LEU A 21 0.65 8.35 -5.92
CA LEU A 21 1.76 7.43 -5.65
C LEU A 21 2.57 7.22 -6.93
N MET A 22 3.86 7.51 -6.87
CA MET A 22 4.84 7.21 -7.91
C MET A 22 5.79 6.12 -7.42
N PHE A 23 6.08 5.14 -8.25
CA PHE A 23 7.14 4.17 -7.97
C PHE A 23 8.39 4.55 -8.73
N VAL A 24 9.54 4.43 -8.08
CA VAL A 24 10.84 4.61 -8.70
C VAL A 24 11.65 3.33 -8.53
N HIS A 25 12.13 2.78 -9.63
CA HIS A 25 13.02 1.63 -9.59
C HIS A 25 14.38 2.06 -9.03
N ARG A 26 14.74 1.48 -7.88
CA ARG A 26 15.89 1.86 -7.04
C ARG A 26 17.21 1.93 -7.79
N TYR A 27 17.41 1.03 -8.75
CA TYR A 27 18.69 0.88 -9.45
C TYR A 27 18.78 1.69 -10.74
N THR A 28 17.66 1.87 -11.46
CA THR A 28 17.66 2.53 -12.78
C THR A 28 17.12 3.95 -12.72
N GLY A 29 16.50 4.34 -11.61
CA GLY A 29 15.77 5.60 -11.49
C GLY A 29 14.53 5.70 -12.39
N LYS A 30 14.13 4.62 -13.07
CA LYS A 30 12.93 4.62 -13.92
C LYS A 30 11.70 4.86 -13.06
N GLN A 31 10.88 5.80 -13.50
CA GLN A 31 9.68 6.22 -12.81
C GLN A 31 8.44 5.54 -13.41
N PHE A 32 7.53 5.11 -12.55
CA PHE A 32 6.27 4.48 -12.93
C PHE A 32 5.14 5.18 -12.19
N ASN A 33 4.33 5.91 -12.95
CA ASN A 33 3.19 6.69 -12.45
C ASN A 33 1.91 6.49 -13.31
N GLN A 34 1.98 5.62 -14.32
CA GLN A 34 0.84 5.20 -15.14
C GLN A 34 0.42 3.78 -14.73
N THR A 35 0.13 3.61 -13.44
CA THR A 35 -0.32 2.32 -12.89
C THR A 35 -1.70 2.47 -12.28
N SER A 36 -2.42 1.36 -12.10
CA SER A 36 -3.70 1.34 -11.36
C SER A 36 -3.56 1.74 -9.89
N LEU A 37 -2.32 1.80 -9.38
CA LEU A 37 -1.97 2.22 -8.03
C LEU A 37 -1.55 3.70 -7.96
N SER A 38 -1.57 4.42 -9.09
CA SER A 38 -1.12 5.82 -9.21
C SER A 38 -2.28 6.78 -9.45
N THR A 39 -3.45 6.49 -8.86
CA THR A 39 -4.63 7.36 -8.96
C THR A 39 -4.38 8.73 -8.35
N ILE A 40 -4.97 9.76 -8.94
CA ILE A 40 -4.88 11.14 -8.46
C ILE A 40 -5.88 11.31 -7.32
N VAL A 41 -5.39 11.79 -6.18
CA VAL A 41 -6.15 11.99 -4.95
C VAL A 41 -5.97 13.42 -4.44
N ASP A 42 -6.96 13.91 -3.71
CA ASP A 42 -7.00 15.30 -3.24
C ASP A 42 -6.05 15.52 -2.06
N HIS A 43 -5.81 14.49 -1.24
CA HIS A 43 -5.05 14.61 -0.02
C HIS A 43 -3.80 13.73 0.01
N LYS A 44 -2.75 14.26 0.62
CA LYS A 44 -1.47 13.56 0.76
C LYS A 44 -1.56 12.29 1.62
N HIS A 45 -2.43 12.28 2.65
CA HIS A 45 -2.60 11.13 3.53
C HIS A 45 -3.17 9.91 2.82
N ASP A 46 -3.94 10.09 1.74
CA ASP A 46 -4.45 8.98 0.92
C ASP A 46 -3.31 8.24 0.23
N VAL A 47 -2.32 8.98 -0.29
CA VAL A 47 -1.11 8.39 -0.88
C VAL A 47 -0.31 7.62 0.16
N HIS A 48 -0.20 8.15 1.38
CA HIS A 48 0.49 7.47 2.48
C HIS A 48 -0.22 6.19 2.92
N ALA A 49 -1.55 6.22 3.07
CA ALA A 49 -2.35 5.06 3.40
C ALA A 49 -2.28 3.98 2.32
N LEU A 50 -2.32 4.38 1.04
CA LEU A 50 -2.15 3.46 -0.07
C LEU A 50 -0.77 2.79 -0.05
N TRP A 51 0.29 3.55 0.20
CA TRP A 51 1.65 3.01 0.30
C TRP A 51 1.82 2.06 1.49
N ASP A 52 1.21 2.36 2.64
CA ASP A 52 1.19 1.46 3.79
C ASP A 52 0.44 0.16 3.49
N MET A 53 -0.75 0.26 2.88
CA MET A 53 -1.53 -0.90 2.42
C MET A 53 -0.69 -1.80 1.50
N LEU A 54 0.03 -1.22 0.55
CA LEU A 54 0.90 -1.97 -0.36
C LEU A 54 2.07 -2.63 0.37
N GLN A 55 2.72 -1.94 1.30
CA GLN A 55 3.79 -2.54 2.10
C GLN A 55 3.30 -3.75 2.88
N ARG A 56 2.15 -3.65 3.55
CA ARG A 56 1.54 -4.78 4.27
C ARG A 56 1.14 -5.91 3.33
N TYR A 57 0.62 -5.60 2.15
CA TYR A 57 0.30 -6.62 1.15
C TYR A 57 1.55 -7.39 0.67
N MET A 58 2.70 -6.74 0.61
CA MET A 58 3.97 -7.37 0.22
C MET A 58 4.66 -8.12 1.37
N ASP A 59 4.27 -7.87 2.63
CA ASP A 59 4.84 -8.48 3.82
C ASP A 59 3.98 -9.66 4.29
N VAL A 60 4.42 -10.87 3.94
CA VAL A 60 3.73 -12.13 4.30
C VAL A 60 3.76 -12.44 5.80
N SER A 61 4.57 -11.72 6.60
CA SER A 61 4.61 -11.89 8.05
C SER A 61 3.43 -11.21 8.77
N GLN A 62 2.72 -10.33 8.07
CA GLN A 62 1.57 -9.62 8.60
C GLN A 62 0.28 -10.06 7.89
N PRO A 63 -0.88 -9.91 8.54
CA PRO A 63 -2.15 -10.18 7.88
C PRO A 63 -2.35 -9.23 6.70
N MET A 64 -2.96 -9.75 5.65
CA MET A 64 -3.29 -9.04 4.43
C MET A 64 -4.17 -7.82 4.76
N PRO A 65 -3.97 -6.68 4.05
CA PRO A 65 -4.80 -5.51 4.23
C PRO A 65 -6.28 -5.83 4.12
N ASP A 66 -7.06 -5.27 5.03
CA ASP A 66 -8.49 -5.48 5.07
C ASP A 66 -9.23 -4.56 4.10
N VAL A 67 -9.41 -5.03 2.86
CA VAL A 67 -10.11 -4.30 1.80
C VAL A 67 -11.10 -5.21 1.07
N PRO A 68 -12.21 -4.66 0.55
CA PRO A 68 -13.27 -5.45 -0.12
C PRO A 68 -12.76 -6.37 -1.22
N ARG A 69 -11.76 -5.90 -1.99
CA ARG A 69 -11.19 -6.66 -3.12
C ARG A 69 -10.47 -7.94 -2.68
N LEU A 70 -9.95 -7.97 -1.46
CA LEU A 70 -9.16 -9.08 -0.94
C LEU A 70 -9.98 -10.05 -0.10
N GLU A 71 -11.19 -9.67 0.33
CA GLU A 71 -12.08 -10.50 1.15
C GLU A 71 -12.21 -11.95 0.67
N PRO A 72 -12.47 -12.23 -0.63
CA PRO A 72 -12.63 -13.61 -1.10
C PRO A 72 -11.36 -14.46 -0.95
N PHE A 73 -10.18 -13.84 -0.87
CA PHE A 73 -8.89 -14.51 -0.88
C PHE A 73 -8.24 -14.59 0.50
N ARG A 74 -8.81 -13.95 1.53
CA ARG A 74 -8.22 -13.90 2.89
C ARG A 74 -7.96 -15.28 3.49
N HIS A 75 -8.83 -16.24 3.20
CA HIS A 75 -8.70 -17.62 3.69
C HIS A 75 -7.55 -18.41 3.03
N LEU A 76 -7.01 -17.92 1.90
CA LEU A 76 -5.89 -18.57 1.20
C LEU A 76 -4.54 -18.19 1.80
N ASP A 77 -4.48 -17.10 2.57
CA ASP A 77 -3.27 -16.66 3.26
C ASP A 77 -3.25 -17.18 4.71
N PRO A 78 -2.29 -18.04 5.10
CA PRO A 78 -2.24 -18.63 6.44
C PRO A 78 -2.19 -17.59 7.56
N THR A 79 -1.34 -16.56 7.40
CA THR A 79 -1.17 -15.48 8.40
C THR A 79 -2.48 -14.73 8.61
N THR A 80 -3.18 -14.40 7.52
CA THR A 80 -4.49 -13.75 7.58
C THR A 80 -5.57 -14.66 8.16
N ALA A 81 -5.57 -15.94 7.80
CA ALA A 81 -6.57 -16.90 8.28
C ALA A 81 -6.48 -17.10 9.80
N GLU A 82 -5.26 -17.25 10.35
CA GLU A 82 -5.04 -17.34 11.80
C GLU A 82 -5.47 -16.06 12.52
N HIS A 83 -5.10 -14.89 11.98
CA HIS A 83 -5.50 -13.61 12.55
C HIS A 83 -7.03 -13.43 12.54
N ASP A 84 -7.70 -13.76 11.44
CA ASP A 84 -9.16 -13.64 11.32
C ASP A 84 -9.89 -14.62 12.24
N GLN A 85 -9.34 -15.82 12.46
CA GLN A 85 -9.86 -16.80 13.43
C GLN A 85 -9.74 -16.29 14.86
N GLN A 86 -8.60 -15.69 15.23
CA GLN A 86 -8.38 -15.12 16.57
C GLN A 86 -9.27 -13.91 16.83
N ALA A 87 -9.47 -13.05 15.83
CA ALA A 87 -10.32 -11.87 15.92
C ALA A 87 -11.82 -12.17 15.82
N GLY A 88 -12.21 -13.38 15.42
CA GLY A 88 -13.61 -13.75 15.19
C GLY A 88 -14.26 -12.98 14.03
N ARG A 89 -13.48 -12.61 13.01
CA ARG A 89 -13.92 -11.77 11.89
C ARG A 89 -14.97 -12.50 11.04
N ASN A 90 -16.04 -11.79 10.63
CA ASN A 90 -16.99 -12.30 9.63
C ASN A 90 -16.32 -12.42 8.23
N PRO A 91 -16.33 -13.61 7.58
CA PRO A 91 -15.78 -13.80 6.24
C PRO A 91 -16.48 -13.02 5.11
N ARG A 92 -17.71 -12.54 5.35
CA ARG A 92 -18.51 -11.74 4.39
C ARG A 92 -18.68 -10.29 4.85
N TYR A 93 -17.81 -9.81 5.73
CA TYR A 93 -17.94 -8.47 6.34
C TYR A 93 -18.18 -7.38 5.30
N TRP A 94 -17.32 -7.25 4.29
CA TRP A 94 -17.43 -6.22 3.26
C TRP A 94 -18.63 -6.45 2.33
N ARG A 95 -18.94 -7.71 2.01
CA ARG A 95 -20.10 -8.04 1.16
C ARG A 95 -21.43 -7.68 1.81
N ASP A 96 -21.54 -7.87 3.12
CA ASP A 96 -22.79 -7.68 3.88
C ASP A 96 -22.85 -6.31 4.56
N LEU A 97 -21.84 -5.48 4.35
CA LEU A 97 -21.74 -4.16 4.95
C LEU A 97 -22.84 -3.24 4.42
N ASP A 98 -23.64 -2.68 5.33
CA ASP A 98 -24.50 -1.54 4.99
C ASP A 98 -23.64 -0.29 4.85
N LEU A 99 -23.42 0.13 3.60
CA LEU A 99 -22.58 1.28 3.27
C LEU A 99 -23.05 2.58 3.90
N GLU A 100 -24.36 2.80 4.02
CA GLU A 100 -24.90 4.07 4.53
C GLU A 100 -24.83 4.14 6.05
N ALA A 101 -25.09 3.01 6.72
CA ALA A 101 -24.85 2.90 8.16
C ALA A 101 -23.35 3.02 8.49
N TRP A 102 -22.50 2.33 7.72
CA TRP A 102 -21.05 2.32 7.93
C TRP A 102 -20.43 3.71 7.75
N LYS A 103 -20.78 4.43 6.68
CA LYS A 103 -20.29 5.80 6.45
C LYS A 103 -20.60 6.75 7.61
N LYS A 104 -21.76 6.58 8.27
CA LYS A 104 -22.20 7.42 9.39
C LYS A 104 -21.56 7.01 10.72
N GLY A 105 -21.16 5.75 10.86
CA GLY A 105 -20.49 5.20 12.04
C GLY A 105 -19.00 5.00 11.81
N ASP A 106 -18.60 3.73 11.74
CA ASP A 106 -17.20 3.29 11.72
C ASP A 106 -16.38 3.89 10.57
N GLY A 107 -16.97 4.08 9.39
CA GLY A 107 -16.30 4.68 8.24
C GLY A 107 -15.86 6.13 8.49
N ALA A 108 -16.71 6.94 9.14
CA ALA A 108 -16.33 8.30 9.53
C ALA A 108 -15.21 8.31 10.58
N ALA A 109 -15.25 7.37 11.53
CA ALA A 109 -14.21 7.22 12.54
C ALA A 109 -12.87 6.79 11.92
N GLN A 110 -12.90 5.83 10.99
CA GLN A 110 -11.72 5.37 10.26
C GLN A 110 -11.11 6.48 9.39
N LEU A 111 -11.95 7.24 8.67
CA LEU A 111 -11.49 8.39 7.89
C LEU A 111 -10.80 9.42 8.80
N LYS A 112 -11.42 9.76 9.94
CA LYS A 112 -10.84 10.67 10.91
C LYS A 112 -9.49 10.15 11.44
N ALA A 113 -9.43 8.88 11.82
CA ALA A 113 -8.20 8.25 12.29
C ALA A 113 -7.09 8.27 11.22
N GLN A 114 -7.43 8.04 9.95
CA GLN A 114 -6.49 8.11 8.83
C GLN A 114 -5.94 9.53 8.62
N ILE A 115 -6.81 10.55 8.73
CA ILE A 115 -6.42 11.96 8.60
C ILE A 115 -5.49 12.38 9.74
N GLU A 116 -5.82 11.99 10.97
CA GLU A 116 -5.09 12.36 12.18
C GLU A 116 -3.81 11.52 12.41
N TYR A 117 -3.66 10.41 11.68
CA TYR A 117 -2.51 9.53 11.83
C TYR A 117 -1.20 10.25 11.51
N PRO A 118 -0.15 10.13 12.37
CA PRO A 118 1.11 10.84 12.18
C PRO A 118 1.98 10.14 11.12
N TRP A 119 1.58 10.24 9.84
CA TRP A 119 2.24 9.61 8.69
C TRP A 119 3.75 9.92 8.58
N SER A 120 4.19 11.07 9.10
CA SER A 120 5.61 11.45 9.15
C SER A 120 6.46 10.60 10.09
N ARG A 121 5.85 9.95 11.09
CA ARG A 121 6.54 9.06 12.04
C ARG A 121 6.64 7.63 11.52
N GLN A 122 5.85 7.27 10.52
CA GLN A 122 5.81 5.92 10.03
C GLN A 122 7.09 5.63 9.24
N ARG A 123 7.90 4.70 9.76
CA ARG A 123 9.09 4.25 9.06
C ARG A 123 8.67 3.27 7.95
N CYS A 124 8.96 3.63 6.71
CA CYS A 124 8.85 2.70 5.59
C CYS A 124 9.77 1.50 5.84
N GLN A 125 9.21 0.28 5.84
CA GLN A 125 10.02 -0.93 6.01
C GLN A 125 11.03 -1.06 4.86
N LEU A 126 10.56 -0.77 3.65
CA LEU A 126 11.40 -0.62 2.47
C LEU A 126 12.07 0.76 2.52
N THR A 127 13.21 0.84 3.19
CA THR A 127 13.97 2.09 3.26
C THR A 127 14.33 2.57 1.84
N PRO A 128 14.01 3.81 1.45
CA PRO A 128 14.39 4.35 0.15
C PRO A 128 15.90 4.33 -0.01
N GLN A 129 16.37 3.75 -1.11
CA GLN A 129 17.80 3.58 -1.39
C GLN A 129 18.16 4.04 -2.81
N LEU A 130 17.32 4.88 -3.43
CA LEU A 130 17.61 5.50 -4.71
C LEU A 130 19.01 6.15 -4.70
N GLY A 131 19.85 5.74 -5.65
CA GLY A 131 21.24 6.24 -5.79
C GLY A 131 22.25 5.67 -4.78
N LYS A 132 21.84 4.74 -3.90
CA LYS A 132 22.75 4.07 -2.95
C LYS A 132 23.15 2.65 -3.36
N VAL A 133 22.55 2.11 -4.42
CA VAL A 133 22.77 0.72 -4.84
C VAL A 133 23.10 0.67 -6.33
N GLU A 134 24.27 0.11 -6.63
CA GLU A 134 24.80 -0.01 -7.98
C GLU A 134 24.05 -1.07 -8.82
N MET A 135 23.91 -0.81 -10.12
CA MET A 135 23.27 -1.72 -11.08
C MET A 135 23.98 -3.09 -11.20
N ALA A 136 25.29 -3.15 -10.94
CA ALA A 136 26.07 -4.39 -10.97
C ALA A 136 25.58 -5.40 -9.92
N ALA A 137 25.34 -4.93 -8.68
CA ALA A 137 24.84 -5.76 -7.59
C ALA A 137 23.42 -6.31 -7.85
N TYR A 138 22.59 -5.58 -8.61
CA TYR A 138 21.29 -6.09 -9.07
C TYR A 138 21.44 -7.22 -10.09
N LYS A 139 22.33 -7.04 -11.09
CA LYS A 139 22.56 -8.04 -12.13
C LYS A 139 23.11 -9.34 -11.56
N GLU A 140 24.02 -9.27 -10.58
CA GLU A 140 24.53 -10.46 -9.88
C GLU A 140 23.43 -11.22 -9.13
N ARG A 141 22.48 -10.52 -8.49
CA ARG A 141 21.34 -11.17 -7.79
C ARG A 141 20.29 -11.77 -8.73
N GLN A 142 20.21 -11.26 -9.96
CA GLN A 142 19.24 -11.68 -10.97
C GLN A 142 19.81 -12.74 -11.91
N GLN A 143 21.12 -13.05 -11.83
CA GLN A 143 21.66 -14.21 -12.51
C GLN A 143 21.00 -15.45 -11.92
N PRO A 144 20.30 -16.27 -12.72
CA PRO A 144 19.84 -17.56 -12.22
C PRO A 144 21.09 -18.29 -11.72
N ALA A 145 21.01 -18.92 -10.54
CA ALA A 145 22.00 -19.92 -10.16
C ALA A 145 22.12 -20.86 -11.37
N ALA A 146 23.29 -20.88 -12.00
CA ALA A 146 23.52 -21.71 -13.18
C ALA A 146 23.09 -23.14 -12.82
N ALA A 147 22.06 -23.63 -13.50
CA ALA A 147 21.58 -24.99 -13.40
C ALA A 147 22.59 -25.96 -14.02
#